data_AF-A0A933F0I3-F1
#
_entry.id   AF-A0A933F0I3-F1
#
_cell.length_a   1.000
_cell.length_b   1.000
_cell.length_c   1.000
_cell.angle_alpha   90.00
_cell.angle_beta   90.00
_cell.angle_gamma   90.00
#
_symmetry.space_group_name_H-M   'P 1'
#
loop_
_entity.id
_entity.type
_entity.pdbx_description
1 polymer ?
#
loop_
_entity_poly.entity_id
_entity_poly.type
_entity_poly.pdbx_seq_one_letter_code
_entity_poly.pdbx_strand_id
1 'polypeptide(L)'
;MLTLVAILAWPALGAPRLHPRPVSRLPERQVRAAAQRRPPELAVRQLRGVSRGEIAESALFDHYLAQARPEAVAAASLEAVRGELAAWTGGHGAEPGRDRISAKNRVHLFRSGAFKRWVAAERAAGRRVFWLRDLDKTQAAGDISSHFFRWKAERGHFTAAQNRIMRRYLARIKTDDPALARRLRRAPRQSPAENARLVLDLWRHGEKGGKGIKGLDFFTKAFWPTQHGFTRQEKREQAEAFAAYFSRFIYPHVRQENLALARAGVDVVIVSAADQEIISAVAPLLGLKPSNVVGSYLIYGEDGRAKGEQHAYDVSDRKWLERPNPGKALSFHYWLNKNKRRWGWKELDPDKIVIAGADGDSASSDGGLWVYFPRKALGNFMVDTPHEPGRLEKSIKLVTKYGWDRHFVLEHEPGSPTGWSD
;
A
#
# COMPACT_ATOMS: atom_id res chain seq x y z
N MET A 1 4.92 -47.91 20.88
CA MET A 1 6.40 -47.87 20.92
C MET A 1 6.83 -46.51 21.41
N LEU A 2 7.62 -46.52 22.48
CA LEU A 2 8.14 -45.40 23.25
C LEU A 2 9.29 -44.68 22.54
N THR A 3 9.47 -43.41 22.92
CA THR A 3 10.71 -42.59 22.87
C THR A 3 11.20 -42.16 21.47
N LEU A 4 11.77 -40.98 21.25
CA LEU A 4 12.65 -40.22 22.13
C LEU A 4 12.71 -38.73 21.68
N VAL A 5 12.55 -37.83 22.65
CA VAL A 5 12.87 -36.40 22.58
C VAL A 5 14.39 -36.26 22.72
N ALA A 6 15.05 -35.57 21.80
CA ALA A 6 16.44 -35.17 21.95
C ALA A 6 16.53 -33.64 22.04
N ILE A 7 16.56 -33.18 23.28
CA ILE A 7 17.08 -31.88 23.71
C ILE A 7 18.60 -31.98 23.64
N LEU A 8 19.25 -31.07 22.92
CA LEU A 8 20.69 -30.82 23.08
C LEU A 8 20.87 -29.39 23.61
N ALA A 9 21.53 -29.34 24.76
CA ALA A 9 21.90 -28.15 25.51
C ALA A 9 23.41 -27.86 25.37
N TRP A 10 23.78 -26.65 25.83
CA TRP A 10 25.11 -26.06 26.14
C TRP A 10 25.81 -25.19 25.06
N PRO A 11 26.63 -24.17 25.43
CA PRO A 11 26.87 -23.55 26.75
C PRO A 11 26.37 -22.13 26.99
N ALA A 12 26.03 -21.89 28.26
CA ALA A 12 26.08 -20.59 28.90
C ALA A 12 27.54 -20.10 29.01
N LEU A 13 27.80 -18.89 28.52
CA LEU A 13 28.96 -18.09 28.85
C LEU A 13 28.51 -16.68 29.28
N GLY A 14 28.64 -16.44 30.59
CA GLY A 14 29.02 -15.16 31.20
C GLY A 14 28.22 -13.91 30.84
N ALA A 15 27.14 -13.65 31.58
CA ALA A 15 26.66 -12.28 31.79
C ALA A 15 27.57 -11.60 32.85
N PRO A 16 28.24 -10.48 32.56
CA PRO A 16 28.84 -9.67 33.60
C PRO A 16 27.72 -8.95 34.36
N ARG A 17 27.56 -9.31 35.64
CA ARG A 17 26.79 -8.51 36.61
C ARG A 17 27.48 -7.15 36.77
N LEU A 18 26.80 -6.08 36.41
CA LEU A 18 27.16 -4.73 36.85
C LEU A 18 26.12 -4.26 37.86
N HIS A 19 26.53 -4.23 39.13
CA HIS A 19 25.82 -3.59 40.22
C HIS A 19 25.72 -2.06 39.98
N PRO A 20 24.67 -1.41 40.48
CA PRO A 20 24.51 0.03 40.38
C PRO A 20 25.48 0.72 41.34
N ARG A 21 26.33 1.62 40.82
CA ARG A 21 26.99 2.65 41.63
C ARG A 21 26.24 3.98 41.48
N PRO A 22 26.07 4.76 42.55
CA PRO A 22 25.29 5.99 42.52
C PRO A 22 26.18 7.23 42.29
N VAL A 23 25.53 8.26 41.71
CA VAL A 23 25.84 9.72 41.70
C VAL A 23 27.07 10.23 40.94
N SER A 24 26.81 11.06 39.93
CA SER A 24 27.42 12.40 39.87
C SER A 24 26.40 13.39 39.30
N ARG A 25 25.88 14.27 40.17
CA ARG A 25 25.05 15.41 39.81
C ARG A 25 25.83 16.29 38.83
N LEU A 26 25.28 16.52 37.64
CA LEU A 26 25.71 17.62 36.78
C LEU A 26 25.42 18.95 37.51
N PRO A 27 26.33 19.94 37.49
CA PRO A 27 26.14 21.18 38.21
C PRO A 27 24.98 21.97 37.61
N GLU A 28 23.99 22.33 38.44
CA GLU A 28 22.79 23.11 38.11
C GLU A 28 23.07 24.49 37.44
N ARG A 29 24.34 24.90 37.31
CA ARG A 29 24.74 26.13 36.60
C ARG A 29 24.73 26.01 35.08
N GLN A 30 24.85 24.81 34.49
CA GLN A 30 24.79 24.67 33.02
C GLN A 30 23.36 24.59 32.47
N VAL A 31 22.38 24.17 33.29
CA VAL A 31 20.95 24.13 32.91
C VAL A 31 20.33 25.54 32.95
N ARG A 32 20.82 26.44 33.81
CA ARG A 32 20.34 27.84 33.85
C ARG A 32 20.85 28.73 32.71
N ALA A 33 22.00 28.42 32.10
CA ALA A 33 22.53 29.18 30.97
C ALA A 33 21.81 28.88 29.63
N ALA A 34 21.27 27.66 29.46
CA ALA A 34 20.47 27.30 28.29
C ALA A 34 19.01 27.81 28.39
N ALA A 35 18.49 28.02 29.60
CA ALA A 35 17.13 28.50 29.86
C ALA A 35 16.96 30.04 29.79
N GLN A 36 18.05 30.80 29.58
CA GLN A 36 18.02 32.27 29.50
C GLN A 36 18.16 32.84 28.07
N ARG A 37 18.26 32.00 27.04
CA ARG A 37 18.11 32.47 25.66
C ARG A 37 16.63 32.53 25.31
N ARG A 38 16.05 33.72 25.48
CA ARG A 38 14.71 34.07 24.99
C ARG A 38 14.57 33.60 23.53
N PRO A 39 13.51 32.85 23.16
CA PRO A 39 13.08 32.83 21.77
C PRO A 39 12.69 34.27 21.39
N PRO A 40 12.90 34.71 20.14
CA PRO A 40 12.42 36.02 19.73
C PRO A 40 10.89 36.03 19.81
N GLU A 41 10.34 36.72 20.82
CA GLU A 41 8.91 36.94 21.09
C GLU A 41 8.20 37.82 20.03
N LEU A 42 8.67 37.82 18.79
CA LEU A 42 8.13 38.65 17.72
C LEU A 42 7.13 37.91 16.79
N ALA A 43 6.86 36.63 17.01
CA ALA A 43 6.08 35.82 16.05
C ALA A 43 4.63 35.49 16.44
N VAL A 44 4.14 35.85 17.64
CA VAL A 44 2.80 35.37 18.10
C VAL A 44 1.80 36.50 18.39
N ARG A 45 2.17 37.78 18.29
CA ARG A 45 1.31 38.90 18.70
C ARG A 45 0.58 39.69 17.59
N GLN A 46 0.60 39.22 16.34
CA GLN A 46 -0.18 39.85 15.26
C GLN A 46 -1.09 38.87 14.54
N LEU A 47 -2.08 38.34 15.27
CA LEU A 47 -3.23 37.65 14.67
C LEU A 47 -4.52 38.11 15.35
N ARG A 48 -4.98 39.31 14.98
CA ARG A 48 -6.39 39.72 15.09
C ARG A 48 -6.77 40.44 13.79
N GLY A 49 -7.70 39.86 13.03
CA GLY A 49 -8.38 40.55 11.91
C GLY A 49 -8.30 39.85 10.54
N VAL A 50 -9.26 38.95 10.30
CA VAL A 50 -9.79 38.37 9.04
C VAL A 50 -9.68 39.35 7.82
N SER A 51 -9.40 39.03 6.54
CA SER A 51 -9.44 37.83 5.68
C SER A 51 -8.39 37.92 4.54
N ARG A 52 -7.17 37.40 4.74
CA ARG A 52 -6.11 37.21 3.71
C ARG A 52 -5.20 35.99 3.99
N GLY A 53 -5.68 35.07 4.83
CA GLY A 53 -4.86 34.11 5.58
C GLY A 53 -4.01 33.13 4.77
N GLU A 54 -4.51 32.58 3.66
CA GLU A 54 -3.76 31.52 2.95
C GLU A 54 -2.64 32.05 2.05
N ILE A 55 -2.79 33.25 1.47
CA ILE A 55 -1.79 33.83 0.56
C ILE A 55 -0.64 34.47 1.34
N ALA A 56 -0.95 35.12 2.48
CA ALA A 56 0.06 35.74 3.33
C ALA A 56 0.90 34.70 4.09
N GLU A 57 0.31 33.59 4.55
CA GLU A 57 1.06 32.50 5.17
C GLU A 57 1.98 31.78 4.17
N SER A 58 1.55 31.61 2.91
CA SER A 58 2.39 30.99 1.86
C SER A 58 3.60 31.85 1.54
N ALA A 59 3.42 33.16 1.30
CA ALA A 59 4.52 34.05 0.92
C ALA A 59 5.55 34.27 2.04
N LEU A 60 5.08 34.37 3.30
CA LEU A 60 5.97 34.42 4.46
C LEU A 60 6.71 33.10 4.67
N PHE A 61 6.03 31.97 4.48
CA PHE A 61 6.66 30.65 4.59
C PHE A 61 7.70 30.43 3.49
N ASP A 62 7.44 30.82 2.25
CA ASP A 62 8.41 30.75 1.15
C ASP A 62 9.63 31.64 1.42
N HIS A 63 9.43 32.83 2.01
CA HIS A 63 10.52 33.71 2.46
C HIS A 63 11.35 33.08 3.60
N TYR A 64 10.71 32.44 4.58
CA TYR A 64 11.40 31.74 5.65
C TYR A 64 12.12 30.48 5.18
N LEU A 65 11.55 29.71 4.24
CA LEU A 65 12.22 28.57 3.61
C LEU A 65 13.48 29.00 2.84
N ALA A 66 13.46 30.19 2.24
CA ALA A 66 14.62 30.75 1.55
C ALA A 66 15.75 31.18 2.52
N GLN A 67 15.45 31.45 3.80
CA GLN A 67 16.42 31.89 4.81
C GLN A 67 16.83 30.79 5.81
N ALA A 68 15.98 29.80 6.05
CA ALA A 68 16.21 28.69 6.96
C ALA A 68 16.88 27.50 6.26
N ARG A 69 17.60 26.64 7.01
CA ARG A 69 18.07 25.34 6.50
C ARG A 69 16.84 24.46 6.24
N PRO A 70 16.49 24.11 4.97
CA PRO A 70 15.25 23.41 4.65
C PRO A 70 15.06 22.10 5.42
N GLU A 71 16.15 21.42 5.78
CA GLU A 71 16.13 20.18 6.56
C GLU A 71 15.66 20.38 7.99
N ALA A 72 16.00 21.50 8.63
CA ALA A 72 15.57 21.82 9.99
C ALA A 72 14.06 22.14 10.01
N VAL A 73 13.58 22.88 9.00
CA VAL A 73 12.16 23.18 8.80
C VAL A 73 11.37 21.89 8.54
N ALA A 74 11.92 20.99 7.72
CA ALA A 74 11.31 19.70 7.43
C ALA A 74 11.18 18.84 8.70
N ALA A 75 12.24 18.74 9.50
CA ALA A 75 12.21 18.00 10.77
C ALA A 75 11.18 18.56 11.74
N ALA A 76 11.17 19.88 11.97
CA ALA A 76 10.21 20.51 12.89
C ALA A 76 8.76 20.37 12.41
N SER A 77 8.52 20.54 11.11
CA SER A 77 7.18 20.40 10.53
C SER A 77 6.70 18.95 10.57
N LEU A 78 7.60 17.98 10.36
CA LEU A 78 7.26 16.56 10.50
C LEU A 78 6.85 16.21 11.93
N GLU A 79 7.56 16.73 12.95
CA GLU A 79 7.15 16.54 14.34
C GLU A 79 5.80 17.19 14.65
N ALA A 80 5.51 18.36 14.07
CA ALA A 80 4.19 18.97 14.20
C ALA A 80 3.08 18.10 13.57
N VAL A 81 3.32 17.54 12.38
CA VAL A 81 2.36 16.61 11.73
C VAL A 81 2.18 15.34 12.55
N ARG A 82 3.26 14.80 13.12
CA ARG A 82 3.18 13.65 14.04
C ARG A 82 2.39 13.97 15.29
N GLY A 83 2.56 15.18 15.85
CA GLY A 83 1.76 15.68 16.96
C GLY A 83 0.27 15.77 16.62
N GLU A 84 -0.08 16.30 15.44
CA GLU A 84 -1.47 16.31 14.93
C GLU A 84 -2.03 14.89 14.80
N LEU A 85 -1.25 13.97 14.21
CA LEU A 85 -1.65 12.57 14.04
C LEU A 85 -1.86 11.88 15.39
N ALA A 86 -0.91 12.03 16.32
CA ALA A 86 -0.98 11.47 17.67
C ALA A 86 -2.17 12.02 18.47
N ALA A 87 -2.53 13.29 18.28
CA ALA A 87 -3.70 13.88 18.92
C ALA A 87 -5.02 13.24 18.47
N TRP A 88 -5.09 12.71 17.25
CA TRP A 88 -6.28 12.02 16.75
C TRP A 88 -6.30 10.54 17.06
N THR A 89 -5.13 9.91 17.18
CA THR A 89 -5.01 8.46 17.43
C THR A 89 -4.95 8.11 18.92
N GLY A 90 -4.88 9.10 19.82
CA GLY A 90 -4.81 8.89 21.27
C GLY A 90 -3.39 8.67 21.83
N GLY A 91 -2.36 9.14 21.10
CA GLY A 91 -0.94 8.97 21.40
C GLY A 91 -0.30 7.78 20.68
N HIS A 92 1.03 7.70 20.68
CA HIS A 92 1.77 6.52 20.19
C HIS A 92 1.78 5.45 21.28
N GLY A 93 0.77 4.60 21.31
CA GLY A 93 0.76 3.45 22.19
C GLY A 93 1.84 2.44 21.79
N ALA A 94 2.45 1.76 22.77
CA ALA A 94 3.33 0.61 22.50
C ALA A 94 2.57 -0.63 21.96
N GLU A 95 1.23 -0.56 21.94
CA GLU A 95 0.35 -1.68 21.58
C GLU A 95 -0.14 -1.56 20.13
N PRO A 96 0.15 -2.56 19.28
CA PRO A 96 -0.30 -2.50 17.92
C PRO A 96 -1.81 -2.51 17.74
N GLY A 97 -2.31 -1.62 16.87
CA GLY A 97 -3.75 -1.52 16.55
C GLY A 97 -4.55 -0.55 17.43
N ARG A 98 -3.90 0.14 18.37
CA ARG A 98 -4.51 1.20 19.19
C ARG A 98 -4.66 2.53 18.43
N ASP A 99 -3.72 2.82 17.54
CA ASP A 99 -3.66 4.10 16.85
C ASP A 99 -4.58 4.09 15.62
N ARG A 100 -5.86 4.41 15.82
CA ARG A 100 -6.91 4.43 14.79
C ARG A 100 -7.13 5.83 14.23
N ILE A 101 -7.32 5.95 12.93
CA ILE A 101 -7.64 7.20 12.23
C ILE A 101 -8.70 6.95 11.15
N SER A 102 -9.73 7.80 11.10
CA SER A 102 -10.72 7.73 10.01
C SER A 102 -10.18 8.30 8.69
N ALA A 103 -10.67 7.79 7.56
CA ALA A 103 -10.36 8.35 6.24
C ALA A 103 -10.62 9.87 6.15
N LYS A 104 -11.71 10.34 6.77
CA LYS A 104 -12.04 11.77 6.83
C LYS A 104 -10.98 12.59 7.58
N ASN A 105 -10.54 12.13 8.75
CA ASN A 105 -9.50 12.82 9.52
C ASN A 105 -8.19 12.82 8.73
N ARG A 106 -7.87 11.72 8.06
CA ARG A 106 -6.69 11.62 7.21
C ARG A 106 -6.69 12.64 6.05
N VAL A 107 -7.85 12.87 5.41
CA VAL A 107 -7.99 13.98 4.43
C VAL A 107 -7.69 15.33 5.09
N HIS A 108 -8.15 15.55 6.32
CA HIS A 108 -7.85 16.78 7.06
C HIS A 108 -6.35 16.92 7.35
N LEU A 109 -5.66 15.83 7.73
CA LEU A 109 -4.20 15.84 7.94
C LEU A 109 -3.48 16.33 6.68
N PHE A 110 -3.80 15.74 5.53
CA PHE A 110 -3.14 16.06 4.28
C PHE A 110 -3.44 17.47 3.78
N ARG A 111 -4.51 18.09 4.30
CA ARG A 111 -4.86 19.49 4.03
C ARG A 111 -4.27 20.45 5.06
N SER A 112 -3.75 19.95 6.19
CA SER A 112 -3.26 20.79 7.29
C SER A 112 -2.04 21.61 6.85
N GLY A 113 -1.89 22.78 7.50
CA GLY A 113 -0.74 23.64 7.26
C GLY A 113 0.58 22.95 7.61
N ALA A 114 0.61 22.16 8.68
CA ALA A 114 1.80 21.42 9.08
C ALA A 114 2.24 20.42 8.01
N PHE A 115 1.30 19.65 7.44
CA PHE A 115 1.62 18.67 6.41
C PHE A 115 2.15 19.32 5.14
N LYS A 116 1.47 20.37 4.66
CA LYS A 116 1.91 21.12 3.48
C LYS A 116 3.29 21.75 3.68
N ARG A 117 3.54 22.36 4.84
CA ARG A 117 4.84 22.95 5.20
C ARG A 117 5.95 21.91 5.23
N TRP A 118 5.69 20.73 5.80
CA TRP A 118 6.65 19.63 5.80
C TRP A 118 6.99 19.19 4.37
N VAL A 119 5.99 18.91 3.52
CA VAL A 119 6.23 18.48 2.13
C VAL A 119 6.97 19.56 1.33
N ALA A 120 6.60 20.83 1.50
CA ALA A 120 7.29 21.95 0.86
C ALA A 120 8.76 22.06 1.31
N ALA A 121 9.04 21.87 2.60
CA ALA A 121 10.41 21.89 3.13
C ALA A 121 11.26 20.72 2.60
N GLU A 122 10.70 19.51 2.52
CA GLU A 122 11.39 18.36 1.90
C GLU A 122 11.72 18.63 0.43
N ARG A 123 10.80 19.27 -0.31
CA ARG A 123 11.02 19.65 -1.71
C ARG A 123 12.04 20.77 -1.86
N ALA A 124 12.03 21.77 -0.97
CA ALA A 124 13.04 22.81 -0.92
C ALA A 124 14.44 22.26 -0.60
N ALA A 125 14.51 21.17 0.17
CA ALA A 125 15.74 20.38 0.39
C ALA A 125 16.13 19.49 -0.82
N GLY A 126 15.50 19.67 -1.98
CA GLY A 126 15.81 18.94 -3.21
C GLY A 126 15.24 17.52 -3.29
N ARG A 127 14.31 17.15 -2.40
CA ARG A 127 13.76 15.79 -2.32
C ARG A 127 12.41 15.65 -3.03
N ARG A 128 12.05 14.41 -3.34
CA ARG A 128 10.73 13.99 -3.80
C ARG A 128 10.05 13.19 -2.71
N VAL A 129 8.82 13.57 -2.42
CA VAL A 129 8.01 12.98 -1.36
C VAL A 129 6.99 12.06 -2.01
N PHE A 130 6.97 10.80 -1.58
CA PHE A 130 6.13 9.75 -2.12
C PHE A 130 5.16 9.22 -1.07
N TRP A 131 3.97 8.83 -1.51
CA TRP A 131 3.04 8.02 -0.72
C TRP A 131 2.75 6.74 -1.46
N LEU A 132 3.04 5.59 -0.84
CA LEU A 132 2.80 4.30 -1.47
C LEU A 132 1.39 3.81 -1.13
N ARG A 133 0.65 3.38 -2.14
CA ARG A 133 -0.68 2.78 -1.95
C ARG A 133 -0.66 1.37 -2.53
N ASP A 134 -1.21 0.42 -1.80
CA ASP A 134 -1.75 -0.77 -2.45
C ASP A 134 -3.06 -0.37 -3.15
N LEU A 135 -3.57 -1.18 -4.08
CA LEU A 135 -4.93 -0.94 -4.59
C LEU A 135 -5.92 -1.81 -3.84
N ASP A 136 -5.64 -3.11 -3.86
CA ASP A 136 -6.53 -4.14 -3.37
C ASP A 136 -6.74 -3.94 -1.87
N LYS A 137 -8.02 -3.84 -1.48
CA LYS A 137 -8.50 -3.69 -0.10
C LYS A 137 -7.99 -2.47 0.68
N THR A 138 -7.20 -1.59 0.08
CA THR A 138 -6.72 -0.35 0.72
C THR A 138 -7.25 0.92 0.05
N GLN A 139 -7.62 0.83 -1.23
CA GLN A 139 -8.24 1.92 -1.98
C GLN A 139 -9.63 1.52 -2.49
N ALA A 140 -9.86 0.22 -2.66
CA ALA A 140 -11.13 -0.34 -3.08
C ALA A 140 -11.36 -1.68 -2.39
N ALA A 141 -12.62 -2.07 -2.25
CA ALA A 141 -13.03 -3.31 -1.63
C ALA A 141 -12.73 -4.52 -2.53
N GLY A 142 -12.05 -5.51 -1.96
CA GLY A 142 -11.74 -6.77 -2.64
C GLY A 142 -10.55 -6.69 -3.58
N ASP A 143 -10.38 -7.72 -4.41
CA ASP A 143 -9.25 -7.87 -5.34
C ASP A 143 -9.67 -7.48 -6.76
N ILE A 144 -8.99 -6.50 -7.36
CA ILE A 144 -9.33 -5.96 -8.68
C ILE A 144 -9.28 -7.02 -9.78
N SER A 145 -8.36 -7.98 -9.69
CA SER A 145 -8.20 -9.04 -10.70
C SER A 145 -9.40 -9.98 -10.67
N SER A 146 -9.89 -10.32 -9.48
CA SER A 146 -11.09 -11.12 -9.31
C SER A 146 -12.35 -10.40 -9.81
N HIS A 147 -12.47 -9.09 -9.54
CA HIS A 147 -13.55 -8.26 -10.05
C HIS A 147 -13.51 -8.18 -11.58
N PHE A 148 -12.32 -8.03 -12.18
CA PHE A 148 -12.15 -8.02 -13.63
C PHE A 148 -12.54 -9.37 -14.24
N PHE A 149 -12.10 -10.48 -13.64
CA PHE A 149 -12.45 -11.82 -14.10
C PHE A 149 -13.96 -12.07 -14.05
N ARG A 150 -14.62 -11.64 -12.95
CA ARG A 150 -16.08 -11.69 -12.80
C ARG A 150 -16.79 -10.84 -13.85
N TRP A 151 -16.36 -9.58 -14.00
CA TRP A 151 -16.92 -8.67 -15.00
C TRP A 151 -16.84 -9.27 -16.41
N LYS A 152 -15.70 -9.89 -16.77
CA LYS A 152 -15.56 -10.61 -18.05
C LYS A 152 -16.53 -11.78 -18.17
N ALA A 153 -16.72 -12.55 -17.10
CA ALA A 153 -17.65 -13.69 -17.09
C ALA A 153 -19.10 -13.23 -17.27
N GLU A 154 -19.50 -12.17 -16.59
CA GLU A 154 -20.86 -11.61 -16.64
C GLU A 154 -21.18 -10.99 -18.00
N ARG A 155 -20.21 -10.37 -18.66
CA ARG A 155 -20.38 -9.72 -19.98
C ARG A 155 -19.97 -10.58 -21.17
N GLY A 156 -19.59 -11.84 -20.95
CA GLY A 156 -19.25 -12.75 -22.04
C GLY A 156 -17.95 -12.39 -22.78
N HIS A 157 -17.00 -11.69 -22.14
CA HIS A 157 -15.72 -11.29 -22.75
C HIS A 157 -14.65 -12.40 -22.74
N PHE A 158 -15.02 -13.64 -22.47
CA PHE A 158 -14.12 -14.80 -22.59
C PHE A 158 -14.24 -15.44 -23.97
N THR A 159 -13.12 -15.57 -24.66
CA THR A 159 -13.06 -16.22 -25.98
C THR A 159 -13.12 -17.74 -25.87
N ALA A 160 -13.39 -18.42 -26.98
CA ALA A 160 -13.30 -19.88 -27.05
C ALA A 160 -11.90 -20.42 -26.70
N ALA A 161 -10.84 -19.69 -27.07
CA ALA A 161 -9.46 -20.04 -26.73
C ALA A 161 -9.23 -19.97 -25.21
N GLN A 162 -9.70 -18.91 -24.56
CA GLN A 162 -9.63 -18.76 -23.10
C GLN A 162 -10.47 -19.82 -22.38
N ASN A 163 -11.61 -20.22 -22.95
CA ASN A 163 -12.40 -21.32 -22.41
C ASN A 163 -11.66 -22.65 -22.44
N ARG A 164 -10.83 -22.92 -23.46
CA ARG A 164 -9.98 -24.12 -23.47
C ARG A 164 -8.98 -24.13 -22.31
N ILE A 165 -8.41 -22.97 -21.98
CA ILE A 165 -7.51 -22.83 -20.82
C ILE A 165 -8.26 -23.16 -19.53
N MET A 166 -9.43 -22.54 -19.32
CA MET A 166 -10.26 -22.80 -18.15
C MET A 166 -10.68 -24.26 -18.04
N ARG A 167 -11.13 -24.90 -19.13
CA ARG A 167 -11.51 -26.33 -19.13
C ARG A 167 -10.35 -27.25 -18.74
N ARG A 168 -9.15 -27.01 -19.28
CA ARG A 168 -7.95 -27.79 -18.93
C ARG A 168 -7.62 -27.67 -17.44
N TYR A 169 -7.77 -26.47 -16.89
CA TYR A 169 -7.55 -26.24 -15.47
C TYR A 169 -8.62 -26.91 -14.60
N LEU A 170 -9.90 -26.66 -14.91
CA LEU A 170 -11.06 -27.24 -14.21
C LEU A 170 -11.03 -28.77 -14.19
N ALA A 171 -10.56 -29.43 -15.25
CA ALA A 171 -10.44 -30.89 -15.30
C ALA A 171 -9.51 -31.49 -14.23
N ARG A 172 -8.65 -30.67 -13.59
CA ARG A 172 -7.70 -31.09 -12.56
C ARG A 172 -8.17 -30.77 -11.15
N ILE A 173 -9.27 -30.03 -11.00
CA ILE A 173 -9.77 -29.59 -9.71
C ILE A 173 -10.65 -30.68 -9.08
N LYS A 174 -10.46 -30.87 -7.78
CA LYS A 174 -11.35 -31.68 -6.93
C LYS A 174 -12.03 -30.76 -5.95
N THR A 175 -13.28 -31.09 -5.62
CA THR A 175 -14.05 -30.40 -4.60
C THR A 175 -14.88 -31.38 -3.80
N ASP A 176 -15.14 -31.02 -2.55
CA ASP A 176 -16.02 -31.72 -1.62
C ASP A 176 -17.48 -31.22 -1.71
N ASP A 177 -17.75 -30.11 -2.39
CA ASP A 177 -19.11 -29.64 -2.66
C ASP A 177 -19.76 -30.47 -3.80
N PRO A 178 -20.89 -31.18 -3.54
CA PRO A 178 -21.54 -32.01 -4.56
C PRO A 178 -22.09 -31.24 -5.76
N ALA A 179 -22.55 -29.99 -5.56
CA ALA A 179 -23.07 -29.14 -6.63
C ALA A 179 -21.94 -28.64 -7.53
N LEU A 180 -20.81 -28.20 -6.95
CA LEU A 180 -19.62 -27.83 -7.72
C LEU A 180 -19.01 -29.04 -8.43
N ALA A 181 -18.99 -30.22 -7.79
CA ALA A 181 -18.53 -31.46 -8.42
C ALA A 181 -19.37 -31.86 -9.64
N ARG A 182 -20.71 -31.67 -9.59
CA ARG A 182 -21.58 -31.86 -10.76
C ARG A 182 -21.25 -30.90 -11.89
N ARG A 183 -20.99 -29.63 -11.58
CA ARG A 183 -20.64 -28.60 -12.57
C ARG A 183 -19.27 -28.88 -13.20
N LEU A 184 -18.28 -29.30 -12.40
CA LEU A 184 -16.96 -29.73 -12.88
C LEU A 184 -17.05 -30.85 -13.94
N ARG A 185 -17.90 -31.86 -13.71
CA ARG A 185 -18.14 -32.93 -14.71
C ARG A 185 -18.73 -32.41 -16.04
N ARG A 186 -19.43 -31.28 -16.02
CA ARG A 186 -20.04 -30.65 -17.20
C ARG A 186 -19.15 -29.61 -17.86
N ALA A 187 -18.06 -29.17 -17.20
CA ALA A 187 -17.16 -28.11 -17.69
C ALA A 187 -16.70 -28.27 -19.17
N PRO A 188 -16.40 -29.50 -19.68
CA PRO A 188 -16.02 -29.67 -21.08
C PRO A 188 -17.10 -29.24 -22.10
N ARG A 189 -18.38 -29.23 -21.68
CA ARG A 189 -19.54 -28.87 -22.51
C ARG A 189 -20.07 -27.46 -22.24
N GLN A 190 -19.56 -26.79 -21.20
CA GLN A 190 -20.02 -25.47 -20.77
C GLN A 190 -19.44 -24.33 -21.61
N SER A 191 -20.22 -23.26 -21.73
CA SER A 191 -19.80 -22.00 -22.37
C SER A 191 -18.63 -21.33 -21.63
N PRO A 192 -17.93 -20.37 -22.26
CA PRO A 192 -16.87 -19.61 -21.60
C PRO A 192 -17.33 -18.92 -20.31
N ALA A 193 -18.50 -18.30 -20.33
CA ALA A 193 -19.07 -17.60 -19.18
C ALA A 193 -19.39 -18.56 -18.03
N GLU A 194 -19.98 -19.72 -18.31
CA GLU A 194 -20.29 -20.74 -17.29
C GLU A 194 -19.04 -21.32 -16.63
N ASN A 195 -18.00 -21.61 -17.41
CA ASN A 195 -16.73 -22.10 -16.88
C ASN A 195 -16.00 -21.03 -16.07
N ALA A 196 -16.04 -19.77 -16.49
CA ALA A 196 -15.48 -18.67 -15.72
C ALA A 196 -16.20 -18.48 -14.37
N ARG A 197 -17.54 -18.57 -14.35
CA ARG A 197 -18.32 -18.57 -13.09
C ARG A 197 -17.93 -19.76 -12.21
N LEU A 198 -17.78 -20.95 -12.78
CA LEU A 198 -17.36 -22.14 -12.02
C LEU A 198 -15.97 -21.98 -11.38
N VAL A 199 -15.02 -21.34 -12.08
CA VAL A 199 -13.70 -20.99 -11.49
C VAL A 199 -13.87 -20.09 -10.27
N LEU A 200 -14.70 -19.04 -10.37
CA LEU A 200 -14.95 -18.12 -9.25
C LEU A 200 -15.63 -18.84 -8.07
N ASP A 201 -16.61 -19.70 -8.34
CA ASP A 201 -17.32 -20.43 -7.28
C ASP A 201 -16.39 -21.41 -6.55
N LEU A 202 -15.53 -22.12 -7.29
CA LEU A 202 -14.52 -23.02 -6.72
C LEU A 202 -13.46 -22.27 -5.91
N TRP A 203 -13.11 -21.05 -6.33
CA TRP A 203 -12.19 -20.22 -5.58
C TRP A 203 -12.83 -19.72 -4.27
N ARG A 204 -14.07 -19.20 -4.32
CA ARG A 204 -14.81 -18.82 -3.11
C ARG A 204 -14.94 -19.97 -2.12
N HIS A 205 -15.23 -21.17 -2.63
CA HIS A 205 -15.33 -22.37 -1.80
C HIS A 205 -14.00 -22.71 -1.11
N GLY A 206 -12.88 -22.58 -1.86
CA GLY A 206 -11.53 -22.77 -1.31
C GLY A 206 -11.15 -21.74 -0.25
N GLU A 207 -11.48 -20.46 -0.46
CA GLU A 207 -11.23 -19.39 0.53
C GLU A 207 -12.07 -19.57 1.81
N LYS A 208 -13.24 -20.21 1.73
CA LYS A 208 -14.08 -20.58 2.89
C LYS A 208 -13.60 -21.87 3.60
N GLY A 209 -12.44 -22.41 3.23
CA GLY A 209 -11.83 -23.59 3.85
C GLY A 209 -12.22 -24.94 3.25
N GLY A 210 -13.06 -24.96 2.20
CA GLY A 210 -13.42 -26.16 1.47
C GLY A 210 -12.33 -26.66 0.53
N LYS A 211 -12.53 -27.84 -0.07
CA LYS A 211 -11.65 -28.31 -1.16
C LYS A 211 -12.02 -27.58 -2.45
N GLY A 212 -11.18 -26.63 -2.86
CA GLY A 212 -11.42 -25.81 -4.04
C GLY A 212 -10.13 -25.23 -4.61
N ILE A 213 -10.25 -24.06 -5.23
CA ILE A 213 -9.11 -23.30 -5.76
C ILE A 213 -8.66 -22.32 -4.67
N LYS A 214 -7.36 -22.18 -4.44
CA LYS A 214 -6.80 -21.15 -3.56
C LYS A 214 -6.41 -19.91 -4.36
N GLY A 215 -6.28 -18.75 -3.71
CA GLY A 215 -5.89 -17.49 -4.37
C GLY A 215 -4.72 -17.63 -5.35
N LEU A 216 -3.57 -18.18 -4.94
CA LEU A 216 -2.41 -18.33 -5.83
C LEU A 216 -2.72 -19.19 -7.07
N ASP A 217 -3.51 -20.25 -6.91
CA ASP A 217 -3.91 -21.11 -8.03
C ASP A 217 -4.87 -20.38 -8.96
N PHE A 218 -5.81 -19.58 -8.43
CA PHE A 218 -6.67 -18.72 -9.24
C PHE A 218 -5.83 -17.77 -10.10
N PHE A 219 -4.88 -17.06 -9.51
CA PHE A 219 -4.04 -16.11 -10.23
C PHE A 219 -3.19 -16.79 -11.31
N THR A 220 -2.45 -17.83 -10.94
CA THR A 220 -1.43 -18.44 -11.81
C THR A 220 -1.99 -19.44 -12.82
N LYS A 221 -3.18 -20.00 -12.58
CA LYS A 221 -3.77 -21.05 -13.45
C LYS A 221 -5.04 -20.64 -14.17
N ALA A 222 -5.71 -19.56 -13.75
CA ALA A 222 -6.91 -19.05 -14.41
C ALA A 222 -6.79 -17.59 -14.85
N PHE A 223 -6.53 -16.65 -13.95
CA PHE A 223 -6.55 -15.22 -14.26
C PHE A 223 -5.51 -14.86 -15.33
N TRP A 224 -4.21 -15.02 -15.04
CA TRP A 224 -3.13 -14.63 -15.96
C TRP A 224 -3.16 -15.39 -17.28
N PRO A 225 -3.29 -16.74 -17.30
CA PRO A 225 -3.37 -17.48 -18.55
C PRO A 225 -4.52 -17.05 -19.46
N THR A 226 -5.66 -16.62 -18.91
CA THR A 226 -6.79 -16.13 -19.72
C THR A 226 -6.63 -14.69 -20.22
N GLN A 227 -5.52 -14.01 -19.88
CA GLN A 227 -5.14 -12.73 -20.50
C GLN A 227 -4.26 -12.91 -21.74
N HIS A 228 -3.67 -14.10 -21.95
CA HIS A 228 -2.82 -14.36 -23.12
C HIS A 228 -3.62 -14.29 -24.42
N GLY A 229 -2.95 -13.83 -25.47
CA GLY A 229 -3.50 -13.67 -26.81
C GLY A 229 -4.19 -12.33 -27.07
N PHE A 230 -4.47 -11.51 -26.07
CA PHE A 230 -4.98 -10.15 -26.31
C PHE A 230 -3.93 -9.24 -26.91
N THR A 231 -4.35 -8.34 -27.80
CA THR A 231 -3.54 -7.17 -28.17
C THR A 231 -3.58 -6.11 -27.08
N ARG A 232 -2.63 -5.17 -27.11
CA ARG A 232 -2.64 -4.01 -26.20
C ARG A 232 -3.94 -3.22 -26.29
N GLN A 233 -4.47 -3.06 -27.51
CA GLN A 233 -5.71 -2.32 -27.73
C GLN A 233 -6.91 -3.04 -27.13
N GLU A 234 -7.08 -4.34 -27.42
CA GLU A 234 -8.17 -5.16 -26.87
C GLU A 234 -8.14 -5.16 -25.33
N LYS A 235 -6.93 -5.24 -24.74
CA LYS A 235 -6.75 -5.20 -23.29
C LYS A 235 -7.12 -3.84 -22.71
N ARG A 236 -6.69 -2.76 -23.35
CA ARG A 236 -7.00 -1.37 -22.95
C ARG A 236 -8.51 -1.11 -22.98
N GLU A 237 -9.20 -1.48 -24.05
CA GLU A 237 -10.64 -1.27 -24.19
C GLU A 237 -11.42 -2.01 -23.09
N GLN A 238 -11.04 -3.26 -22.78
CA GLN A 238 -11.64 -4.00 -21.66
C GLN A 238 -11.32 -3.37 -20.30
N ALA A 239 -10.10 -2.90 -20.09
CA ALA A 239 -9.69 -2.26 -18.84
C ALA A 239 -10.46 -0.95 -18.61
N GLU A 240 -10.64 -0.12 -19.64
CA GLU A 240 -11.41 1.12 -19.59
C GLU A 240 -12.90 0.84 -19.31
N ALA A 241 -13.51 -0.13 -20.00
CA ALA A 241 -14.89 -0.52 -19.77
C ALA A 241 -15.12 -1.13 -18.36
N PHE A 242 -14.13 -1.85 -17.85
CA PHE A 242 -14.14 -2.39 -16.50
C PHE A 242 -13.98 -1.30 -15.42
N ALA A 243 -13.14 -0.28 -15.65
CA ALA A 243 -12.88 0.75 -14.65
C ALA A 243 -14.19 1.44 -14.20
N ALA A 244 -15.11 1.71 -15.14
CA ALA A 244 -16.43 2.23 -14.81
C ALA A 244 -17.23 1.28 -13.90
N TYR A 245 -17.21 -0.03 -14.18
CA TYR A 245 -17.82 -1.05 -13.32
C TYR A 245 -17.18 -1.09 -11.92
N PHE A 246 -15.85 -0.96 -11.85
CA PHE A 246 -15.07 -1.07 -10.62
C PHE A 246 -15.24 0.13 -9.67
N SER A 247 -15.66 1.29 -10.20
CA SER A 247 -15.87 2.52 -9.42
C SER A 247 -16.73 2.33 -8.17
N ARG A 248 -17.70 1.42 -8.21
CA ARG A 248 -18.61 1.09 -7.07
C ARG A 248 -17.91 0.48 -5.87
N PHE A 249 -16.70 -0.08 -6.05
CA PHE A 249 -15.95 -0.73 -4.99
C PHE A 249 -14.90 0.19 -4.37
N ILE A 250 -14.66 1.37 -4.93
CA ILE A 250 -13.70 2.34 -4.38
C ILE A 250 -14.25 2.85 -3.04
N TYR A 251 -13.42 2.84 -2.00
CA TYR A 251 -13.86 3.32 -0.68
C TYR A 251 -14.16 4.83 -0.71
N PRO A 252 -15.11 5.30 0.13
CA PRO A 252 -15.33 6.73 0.31
C PRO A 252 -14.04 7.48 0.65
N HIS A 253 -13.95 8.74 0.21
CA HIS A 253 -12.84 9.68 0.46
C HIS A 253 -11.49 9.35 -0.16
N VAL A 254 -11.27 8.15 -0.72
CA VAL A 254 -9.99 7.75 -1.33
C VAL A 254 -9.53 8.74 -2.40
N ARG A 255 -10.44 9.16 -3.29
CA ARG A 255 -10.13 10.16 -4.32
C ARG A 255 -9.73 11.49 -3.70
N GLN A 256 -10.44 11.94 -2.67
CA GLN A 256 -10.19 13.19 -1.96
C GLN A 256 -8.84 13.17 -1.22
N GLU A 257 -8.47 12.03 -0.62
CA GLU A 257 -7.16 11.82 0.00
C GLU A 257 -6.03 11.94 -1.01
N ASN A 258 -6.12 11.20 -2.12
CA ASN A 258 -5.10 11.18 -3.15
C ASN A 258 -4.92 12.56 -3.80
N LEU A 259 -6.03 13.29 -4.03
CA LEU A 259 -5.97 14.67 -4.50
C LEU A 259 -5.37 15.61 -3.44
N ALA A 260 -5.63 15.41 -2.15
CA ALA A 260 -5.04 16.22 -1.08
C ALA A 260 -3.52 16.02 -1.00
N LEU A 261 -3.05 14.77 -1.07
CA LEU A 261 -1.62 14.43 -1.16
C LEU A 261 -0.97 15.08 -2.39
N ALA A 262 -1.58 14.90 -3.57
CA ALA A 262 -1.06 15.47 -4.81
C ALA A 262 -0.98 17.01 -4.77
N ARG A 263 -2.00 17.68 -4.20
CA ARG A 263 -2.02 19.14 -3.99
C ARG A 263 -0.95 19.62 -3.01
N ALA A 264 -0.60 18.81 -2.01
CA ALA A 264 0.52 19.11 -1.12
C ALA A 264 1.90 18.91 -1.79
N GLY A 265 1.95 18.34 -3.00
CA GLY A 265 3.19 18.09 -3.72
C GLY A 265 3.79 16.70 -3.50
N VAL A 266 2.98 15.76 -2.99
CA VAL A 266 3.34 14.34 -2.80
C VAL A 266 3.01 13.54 -4.07
N ASP A 267 3.97 12.75 -4.54
CA ASP A 267 3.78 11.77 -5.61
C ASP A 267 3.15 10.50 -5.02
N VAL A 268 1.84 10.33 -5.22
CA VAL A 268 1.14 9.10 -4.80
C VAL A 268 1.33 8.03 -5.87
N VAL A 269 1.77 6.84 -5.46
CA VAL A 269 2.13 5.72 -6.35
C VAL A 269 1.40 4.46 -5.91
N ILE A 270 0.67 3.83 -6.83
CA ILE A 270 0.07 2.51 -6.59
C ILE A 270 1.11 1.44 -6.86
N VAL A 271 1.29 0.52 -5.91
CA VAL A 271 2.17 -0.65 -6.02
C VAL A 271 1.35 -1.90 -5.69
N SER A 272 0.83 -2.57 -6.72
CA SER A 272 -0.05 -3.74 -6.58
C SER A 272 0.41 -4.92 -7.43
N ALA A 273 0.10 -6.13 -6.96
CA ALA A 273 0.42 -7.37 -7.65
C ALA A 273 -0.45 -7.60 -8.88
N ALA A 274 -1.60 -6.91 -8.92
CA ALA A 274 -2.55 -7.03 -9.98
C ALA A 274 -2.02 -6.43 -11.29
N ASP A 275 -2.82 -6.64 -12.33
CA ASP A 275 -2.51 -6.22 -13.69
C ASP A 275 -2.45 -4.69 -13.82
N GLN A 276 -1.25 -4.20 -14.11
CA GLN A 276 -0.92 -2.79 -14.24
C GLN A 276 -1.80 -2.08 -15.26
N GLU A 277 -2.20 -2.72 -16.35
CA GLU A 277 -3.05 -2.09 -17.37
C GLU A 277 -4.47 -1.86 -16.85
N ILE A 278 -4.98 -2.81 -16.06
CA ILE A 278 -6.29 -2.67 -15.40
C ILE A 278 -6.23 -1.58 -14.33
N ILE A 279 -5.21 -1.60 -13.47
CA ILE A 279 -5.04 -0.58 -12.42
C ILE A 279 -4.86 0.81 -13.04
N SER A 280 -4.11 0.92 -14.14
CA SER A 280 -3.88 2.18 -14.86
C SER A 280 -5.18 2.78 -15.38
N ALA A 281 -6.14 1.95 -15.82
CA ALA A 281 -7.46 2.41 -16.23
C ALA A 281 -8.31 2.90 -15.05
N VAL A 282 -8.13 2.33 -13.85
CA VAL A 282 -8.83 2.74 -12.62
C VAL A 282 -8.20 3.98 -11.97
N ALA A 283 -6.89 4.21 -12.14
CA ALA A 283 -6.15 5.28 -11.48
C ALA A 283 -6.81 6.68 -11.55
N PRO A 284 -7.39 7.14 -12.69
CA PRO A 284 -8.07 8.43 -12.75
C PRO A 284 -9.27 8.56 -11.78
N LEU A 285 -10.00 7.46 -11.55
CA LEU A 285 -11.13 7.43 -10.60
C LEU A 285 -10.66 7.63 -9.16
N LEU A 286 -9.44 7.21 -8.86
CA LEU A 286 -8.77 7.40 -7.57
C LEU A 286 -8.11 8.78 -7.43
N GLY A 287 -8.20 9.65 -8.45
CA GLY A 287 -7.52 10.95 -8.45
C GLY A 287 -6.01 10.86 -8.75
N LEU A 288 -5.57 9.78 -9.39
CA LEU A 288 -4.17 9.49 -9.68
C LEU A 288 -3.88 9.45 -11.18
N LYS A 289 -2.62 9.68 -11.53
CA LYS A 289 -2.15 9.54 -12.91
C LYS A 289 -1.90 8.05 -13.21
N PRO A 290 -2.32 7.52 -14.37
CA PRO A 290 -1.98 6.15 -14.78
C PRO A 290 -0.47 5.86 -14.76
N SER A 291 0.33 6.90 -15.02
CA SER A 291 1.79 6.82 -15.03
C SER A 291 2.43 6.66 -13.64
N ASN A 292 1.63 6.71 -12.57
CA ASN A 292 2.02 6.45 -11.17
C ASN A 292 1.53 5.08 -10.67
N VAL A 293 1.30 4.15 -11.59
CA VAL A 293 0.94 2.77 -11.26
C VAL A 293 2.12 1.85 -11.53
N VAL A 294 2.34 0.93 -10.60
CA VAL A 294 3.30 -0.16 -10.68
C VAL A 294 2.56 -1.46 -10.40
N GLY A 295 2.63 -2.40 -11.34
CA GLY A 295 2.11 -3.74 -11.11
C GLY A 295 2.63 -4.76 -12.10
N SER A 296 2.09 -5.97 -12.02
CA SER A 296 2.38 -7.03 -12.99
C SER A 296 1.88 -6.61 -14.37
N TYR A 297 2.57 -6.97 -15.44
CA TYR A 297 2.20 -6.53 -16.79
C TYR A 297 2.33 -7.66 -17.81
N LEU A 298 1.57 -7.55 -18.90
CA LEU A 298 1.65 -8.48 -20.02
C LEU A 298 2.88 -8.18 -20.89
N ILE A 299 3.56 -9.24 -21.32
CA ILE A 299 4.63 -9.18 -22.32
C ILE A 299 4.02 -9.46 -23.68
N TYR A 300 4.12 -8.49 -24.58
CA TYR A 300 3.58 -8.58 -25.93
C TYR A 300 4.68 -9.01 -26.90
N GLY A 301 4.39 -10.00 -27.74
CA GLY A 301 5.27 -10.45 -28.80
C GLY A 301 5.29 -9.49 -29.99
N GLU A 302 6.10 -9.84 -31.00
CA GLU A 302 6.22 -9.07 -32.26
C GLU A 302 4.90 -8.95 -33.03
N ASP A 303 4.00 -9.93 -32.88
CA ASP A 303 2.64 -9.92 -33.43
C ASP A 303 1.67 -9.00 -32.66
N GLY A 304 2.17 -8.25 -31.68
CA GLY A 304 1.39 -7.34 -30.86
C GLY A 304 0.45 -8.02 -29.86
N ARG A 305 0.53 -9.35 -29.69
CA ARG A 305 -0.32 -10.12 -28.77
C ARG A 305 0.44 -10.54 -27.51
N ALA A 306 -0.26 -10.59 -26.38
CA ALA A 306 0.30 -11.02 -25.10
C ALA A 306 0.70 -12.51 -25.16
N LYS A 307 1.97 -12.80 -24.90
CA LYS A 307 2.54 -14.17 -24.89
C LYS A 307 2.97 -14.64 -23.50
N GLY A 308 2.98 -13.73 -22.54
CA GLY A 308 3.31 -14.01 -21.16
C GLY A 308 3.03 -12.81 -20.26
N GLU A 309 3.46 -12.93 -19.03
CA GLU A 309 3.32 -11.94 -17.97
C GLU A 309 4.65 -11.80 -17.24
N GLN A 310 4.95 -10.58 -16.80
CA GLN A 310 6.02 -10.32 -15.85
C GLN A 310 5.37 -9.84 -14.57
N HIS A 311 5.67 -10.52 -13.46
CA HIS A 311 5.35 -9.99 -12.15
C HIS A 311 6.45 -8.99 -11.79
N ALA A 312 6.06 -7.74 -11.49
CA ALA A 312 7.03 -6.68 -11.19
C ALA A 312 7.91 -6.94 -9.94
N TYR A 313 7.64 -8.05 -9.23
CA TYR A 313 8.33 -8.53 -8.03
C TYR A 313 9.42 -9.56 -8.30
N ASP A 314 9.54 -10.07 -9.53
CA ASP A 314 10.57 -11.05 -9.88
C ASP A 314 11.91 -10.35 -10.08
N VAL A 315 12.72 -10.27 -9.04
CA VAL A 315 14.11 -9.80 -9.10
C VAL A 315 15.07 -10.92 -8.70
N SER A 316 16.05 -11.17 -9.56
CA SER A 316 17.08 -12.19 -9.41
C SER A 316 18.34 -11.70 -8.65
N ASP A 317 18.35 -10.46 -8.17
CA ASP A 317 19.48 -9.89 -7.44
C ASP A 317 19.50 -10.35 -5.97
N ARG A 318 20.50 -11.18 -5.66
CA ARG A 318 20.68 -11.86 -4.37
C ARG A 318 20.76 -10.91 -3.17
N LYS A 319 21.25 -9.68 -3.35
CA LYS A 319 21.35 -8.66 -2.28
C LYS A 319 19.97 -8.16 -1.82
N TRP A 320 18.98 -8.17 -2.71
CA TRP A 320 17.62 -7.71 -2.42
C TRP A 320 16.73 -8.84 -1.89
N LEU A 321 17.01 -10.09 -2.28
CA LEU A 321 16.32 -11.29 -1.77
C LEU A 321 16.53 -11.53 -0.26
N GLU A 322 17.58 -10.96 0.33
CA GLU A 322 17.90 -11.09 1.76
C GLU A 322 17.19 -10.04 2.64
N ARG A 323 16.49 -9.06 2.05
CA ARG A 323 15.72 -8.06 2.82
C ARG A 323 14.29 -8.56 3.10
N PRO A 324 13.72 -8.29 4.29
CA PRO A 324 12.31 -8.58 4.54
C PRO A 324 11.43 -7.78 3.57
N ASN A 325 10.57 -8.49 2.84
CA ASN A 325 9.55 -7.95 1.94
C ASN A 325 10.05 -7.40 0.58
N PRO A 326 10.71 -8.22 -0.26
CA PRO A 326 11.39 -7.75 -1.47
C PRO A 326 10.45 -7.43 -2.63
N GLY A 327 9.17 -7.86 -2.62
CA GLY A 327 8.30 -7.67 -3.79
C GLY A 327 7.98 -6.19 -4.02
N LYS A 328 7.00 -5.65 -3.28
CA LYS A 328 6.44 -4.33 -3.55
C LYS A 328 7.44 -3.19 -3.46
N ALA A 329 8.29 -3.18 -2.44
CA ALA A 329 9.32 -2.15 -2.29
C ALA A 329 10.27 -2.09 -3.49
N LEU A 330 10.64 -3.24 -4.06
CA LEU A 330 11.55 -3.33 -5.19
C LEU A 330 10.92 -2.91 -6.51
N SER A 331 9.64 -3.24 -6.74
CA SER A 331 8.91 -2.71 -7.90
C SER A 331 8.82 -1.18 -7.84
N PHE A 332 8.61 -0.61 -6.65
CA PHE A 332 8.65 0.84 -6.48
C PHE A 332 10.03 1.42 -6.85
N HIS A 333 11.12 0.80 -6.38
CA HIS A 333 12.48 1.23 -6.77
C HIS A 333 12.73 1.13 -8.28
N TYR A 334 12.27 0.05 -8.93
CA TYR A 334 12.37 -0.10 -10.38
C TYR A 334 11.56 0.98 -11.12
N TRP A 335 10.33 1.25 -10.66
CA TRP A 335 9.51 2.33 -11.21
C TRP A 335 10.17 3.70 -11.02
N LEU A 336 10.77 3.98 -9.86
CA LEU A 336 11.55 5.20 -9.65
C LEU A 336 12.68 5.30 -10.67
N ASN A 337 13.45 4.24 -10.87
CA ASN A 337 14.56 4.24 -11.83
C ASN A 337 14.09 4.51 -13.26
N LYS A 338 12.97 3.91 -13.67
CA LYS A 338 12.36 4.16 -14.99
C LYS A 338 11.84 5.59 -15.15
N ASN A 339 11.41 6.22 -14.05
CA ASN A 339 10.75 7.52 -14.08
C ASN A 339 11.61 8.69 -13.59
N LYS A 340 12.86 8.44 -13.20
CA LYS A 340 13.79 9.45 -12.66
C LYS A 340 13.93 10.70 -13.53
N ARG A 341 13.84 10.54 -14.86
CA ARG A 341 13.90 11.64 -15.82
C ARG A 341 12.74 12.65 -15.66
N ARG A 342 11.57 12.23 -15.16
CA ARG A 342 10.43 13.13 -14.87
C ARG A 342 10.80 14.22 -13.86
N TRP A 343 11.78 13.95 -13.01
CA TRP A 343 12.25 14.87 -11.98
C TRP A 343 13.62 15.48 -12.32
N GLY A 344 14.10 15.31 -13.56
CA GLY A 344 15.41 15.81 -14.00
C GLY A 344 16.60 15.01 -13.43
N TRP A 345 16.36 13.84 -12.83
CA TRP A 345 17.42 13.03 -12.24
C TRP A 345 18.13 12.20 -13.31
N LYS A 346 19.47 12.22 -13.30
CA LYS A 346 20.32 11.36 -14.14
C LYS A 346 20.44 9.95 -13.55
N GLU A 347 20.57 9.88 -12.23
CA GLU A 347 20.68 8.65 -11.44
C GLU A 347 19.74 8.70 -10.22
N LEU A 348 19.53 7.54 -9.59
CA LEU A 348 18.76 7.49 -8.35
C LEU A 348 19.68 7.84 -7.18
N ASP A 349 19.24 8.84 -6.41
CA ASP A 349 19.88 9.27 -5.19
C ASP A 349 18.91 9.00 -4.02
N PRO A 350 19.22 8.04 -3.13
CA PRO A 350 18.39 7.72 -1.98
C PRO A 350 18.09 8.93 -1.09
N ASP A 351 19.00 9.91 -0.99
CA ASP A 351 18.81 11.09 -0.15
C ASP A 351 17.78 12.07 -0.73
N LYS A 352 17.45 11.93 -2.02
CA LYS A 352 16.39 12.68 -2.70
C LYS A 352 15.03 11.99 -2.64
N ILE A 353 14.91 10.83 -2.00
CA ILE A 353 13.66 10.06 -1.95
C ILE A 353 13.14 10.03 -0.51
N VAL A 354 11.94 10.56 -0.30
CA VAL A 354 11.24 10.49 0.98
C VAL A 354 9.97 9.68 0.78
N ILE A 355 9.86 8.52 1.44
CA ILE A 355 8.60 7.79 1.53
C ILE A 355 7.87 8.32 2.76
N ALA A 356 6.87 9.18 2.55
CA ALA A 356 6.13 9.84 3.61
C ALA A 356 5.19 8.89 4.36
N GLY A 357 4.65 7.89 3.68
CA GLY A 357 3.75 6.90 4.25
C GLY A 357 3.44 5.79 3.24
N ALA A 358 2.87 4.71 3.74
CA ALA A 358 2.47 3.56 2.94
C ALA A 358 1.14 2.98 3.43
N ASP A 359 0.27 2.61 2.50
CA ASP A 359 -0.97 1.92 2.79
C ASP A 359 -0.86 0.48 2.30
N GLY A 360 -0.93 -0.47 3.23
CA GLY A 360 -0.68 -1.88 2.92
C GLY A 360 -1.81 -2.81 3.34
N ASP A 361 -1.99 -3.88 2.58
CA ASP A 361 -2.72 -5.08 3.00
C ASP A 361 -1.81 -6.02 3.84
N SER A 362 -2.32 -6.60 4.93
CA SER A 362 -1.69 -7.68 5.70
C SER A 362 -1.87 -9.10 5.11
N ALA A 363 -2.60 -9.24 4.00
CA ALA A 363 -3.02 -10.55 3.49
C ALA A 363 -1.87 -11.44 3.02
N SER A 364 -0.69 -10.90 2.74
CA SER A 364 0.48 -11.72 2.38
C SER A 364 1.31 -12.11 3.62
N SER A 365 1.99 -13.26 3.59
CA SER A 365 2.79 -13.79 4.71
C SER A 365 4.01 -12.93 5.08
N ASP A 366 4.34 -11.98 4.22
CA ASP A 366 5.44 -11.01 4.28
C ASP A 366 4.98 -9.58 4.61
N GLY A 367 3.66 -9.35 4.76
CA GLY A 367 3.11 -8.07 5.18
C GLY A 367 2.91 -7.02 4.09
N GLY A 368 2.71 -7.42 2.83
CA GLY A 368 2.20 -6.54 1.77
C GLY A 368 3.07 -5.31 1.49
N LEU A 369 2.48 -4.12 1.41
CA LEU A 369 3.22 -2.86 1.15
C LEU A 369 3.85 -2.27 2.42
N TRP A 370 3.91 -3.03 3.52
CA TRP A 370 4.50 -2.54 4.76
C TRP A 370 6.00 -2.44 4.64
N VAL A 371 6.51 -1.26 4.98
CA VAL A 371 7.93 -0.92 4.88
C VAL A 371 8.47 -0.44 6.21
N TYR A 372 9.72 -0.77 6.49
CA TYR A 372 10.44 -0.15 7.60
C TYR A 372 10.75 1.31 7.26
N PHE A 373 10.26 2.22 8.08
CA PHE A 373 10.34 3.65 7.79
C PHE A 373 11.57 4.31 8.42
N PRO A 374 12.30 5.16 7.67
CA PRO A 374 13.33 6.00 8.28
C PRO A 374 12.69 7.08 9.16
N ARG A 375 13.53 7.87 9.87
CA ARG A 375 13.06 8.96 10.75
C ARG A 375 12.22 10.04 10.04
N LYS A 376 12.21 10.12 8.71
CA LYS A 376 11.53 11.16 7.91
C LYS A 376 10.11 10.76 7.42
N ALA A 377 9.45 9.77 8.01
CA ALA A 377 8.15 9.28 7.53
C ALA A 377 7.05 9.29 8.59
N LEU A 378 5.79 9.42 8.19
CA LEU A 378 4.64 9.36 9.09
C LEU A 378 4.37 7.92 9.56
N GLY A 379 4.30 6.95 8.66
CA GLY A 379 4.16 5.53 9.04
C GLY A 379 3.42 4.68 8.02
N ASN A 380 3.16 3.42 8.43
CA ASN A 380 2.34 2.46 7.71
C ASN A 380 0.87 2.60 8.14
N PHE A 381 -0.05 2.49 7.20
CA PHE A 381 -1.50 2.58 7.44
C PHE A 381 -2.16 1.29 6.98
N MET A 382 -2.65 0.50 7.94
CA MET A 382 -3.49 -0.66 7.68
C MET A 382 -4.91 -0.21 7.42
N VAL A 383 -5.50 -0.59 6.31
CA VAL A 383 -6.93 -0.36 6.08
C VAL A 383 -7.77 -1.42 6.81
N ASP A 384 -8.56 -1.00 7.80
CA ASP A 384 -9.58 -1.83 8.44
C ASP A 384 -10.71 -2.09 7.44
N THR A 385 -10.61 -3.22 6.73
CA THR A 385 -11.58 -3.60 5.70
C THR A 385 -12.86 -4.09 6.39
N PRO A 386 -14.02 -3.45 6.15
CA PRO A 386 -15.28 -3.87 6.76
C PRO A 386 -15.56 -5.36 6.53
N HIS A 387 -15.99 -6.06 7.58
CA HIS A 387 -16.32 -7.49 7.59
C HIS A 387 -15.14 -8.46 7.34
N GLU A 388 -13.89 -7.99 7.43
CA GLU A 388 -12.70 -8.85 7.37
C GLU A 388 -11.82 -8.76 8.65
N PRO A 389 -12.37 -9.00 9.86
CA PRO A 389 -11.66 -8.74 11.13
C PRO A 389 -10.35 -9.54 11.29
N GLY A 390 -10.27 -10.75 10.73
CA GLY A 390 -9.06 -11.58 10.78
C GLY A 390 -7.84 -10.95 10.11
N ARG A 391 -8.01 -9.93 9.26
CA ARG A 391 -6.89 -9.21 8.63
C ARG A 391 -6.21 -8.22 9.55
N LEU A 392 -6.97 -7.57 10.43
CA LEU A 392 -6.37 -6.70 11.44
C LEU A 392 -5.49 -7.53 12.39
N GLU A 393 -5.99 -8.69 12.83
CA GLU A 393 -5.22 -9.61 13.67
C GLU A 393 -3.93 -10.08 12.99
N LYS A 394 -4.00 -10.46 11.71
CA LYS A 394 -2.83 -10.85 10.93
C LYS A 394 -1.82 -9.69 10.80
N SER A 395 -2.32 -8.47 10.61
CA SER A 395 -1.48 -7.27 10.53
C SER A 395 -0.71 -7.02 11.83
N ILE A 396 -1.40 -7.05 12.97
CA ILE A 396 -0.80 -6.88 14.30
C ILE A 396 0.30 -7.92 14.56
N LYS A 397 0.08 -9.19 14.16
CA LYS A 397 1.10 -10.23 14.24
C LYS A 397 2.34 -9.91 13.42
N LEU A 398 2.18 -9.35 12.22
CA LEU A 398 3.30 -8.96 11.35
C LEU A 398 4.02 -7.72 11.88
N VAL A 399 3.29 -6.71 12.32
CA VAL A 399 3.84 -5.52 13.01
C VAL A 399 4.72 -5.95 14.18
N THR A 400 4.21 -6.85 15.04
CA THR A 400 4.94 -7.37 16.20
C THR A 400 6.18 -8.17 15.77
N LYS A 401 6.04 -9.05 14.77
CA LYS A 401 7.12 -9.88 14.24
C LYS A 401 8.28 -9.05 13.65
N TYR A 402 7.98 -7.95 12.98
CA TYR A 402 8.96 -7.13 12.26
C TYR A 402 9.36 -5.84 12.99
N GLY A 403 8.74 -5.53 14.14
CA GLY A 403 9.08 -4.36 14.96
C GLY A 403 8.73 -3.02 14.30
N TRP A 404 7.61 -2.94 13.58
CA TRP A 404 7.17 -1.68 12.96
C TRP A 404 6.56 -0.72 13.98
N ASP A 405 7.31 0.31 14.37
CA ASP A 405 6.99 1.25 15.44
C ASP A 405 6.03 2.39 15.03
N ARG A 406 5.84 2.64 13.73
CA ARG A 406 4.95 3.68 13.20
C ARG A 406 3.86 3.07 12.34
N HIS A 407 2.82 2.59 12.98
CA HIS A 407 1.73 1.94 12.29
C HIS A 407 0.37 2.40 12.83
N PHE A 408 -0.57 2.54 11.91
CA PHE A 408 -1.89 3.10 12.16
C PHE A 408 -2.95 2.20 11.54
N VAL A 409 -4.14 2.18 12.12
CA VAL A 409 -5.32 1.56 11.54
C VAL A 409 -6.17 2.66 10.91
N LEU A 410 -6.30 2.63 9.59
CA LEU A 410 -7.21 3.47 8.81
C LEU A 410 -8.60 2.85 8.82
N GLU A 411 -9.56 3.54 9.42
CA GLU A 411 -10.95 3.13 9.47
C GLU A 411 -11.73 3.76 8.32
N HIS A 412 -12.49 2.93 7.59
CA HIS A 412 -13.47 3.40 6.62
C HIS A 412 -14.86 3.56 7.24
N GLU A 413 -15.69 4.39 6.63
CA GLU A 413 -17.03 4.72 7.13
C GLU A 413 -17.97 3.49 7.06
N PRO A 414 -18.96 3.40 7.98
CA PRO A 414 -20.04 2.42 7.88
C PRO A 414 -20.74 2.49 6.51
N GLY A 415 -21.02 1.33 5.91
CA GLY A 415 -21.62 1.24 4.57
C GLY A 415 -20.61 1.32 3.41
N SER A 416 -19.31 1.38 3.71
CA SER A 416 -18.26 1.18 2.70
C SER A 416 -18.46 -0.16 1.98
N PRO A 417 -18.18 -0.22 0.66
CA PRO A 417 -18.33 -1.45 -0.10
C PRO A 417 -17.51 -2.56 0.53
N THR A 418 -18.04 -3.78 0.50
CA THR A 418 -17.35 -4.96 1.02
C THR A 418 -16.66 -5.67 -0.14
N GLY A 419 -15.48 -6.26 0.13
CA GLY A 419 -14.68 -6.89 -0.91
C GLY A 419 -15.39 -8.07 -1.56
N TRP A 420 -16.29 -8.69 -0.80
CA TRP A 420 -17.20 -9.75 -1.18
C TRP A 420 -18.50 -9.60 -0.38
N SER A 421 -19.46 -8.82 -0.89
CA SER A 421 -20.87 -9.05 -0.56
C SER A 421 -21.37 -10.14 -1.48
N ASP A 422 -21.79 -11.26 -0.89
CA ASP A 422 -22.86 -12.06 -1.47
C ASP A 422 -24.17 -11.25 -1.41
#